data_AF-A0A443S0N8-F1
#
_entry.id   AF-A0A443S0N8-F1
#
_cell.length_a   1.000
_cell.length_b   1.000
_cell.length_c   1.000
_cell.angle_alpha   90.00
_cell.angle_beta   90.00
_cell.angle_gamma   90.00
#
_symmetry.space_group_name_H-M   'P 1'
#
loop_
_entity.id
_entity.type
_entity.pdbx_description
1 polymer ?
#
loop_
_entity_poly.entity_id
_entity_poly.type
_entity_poly.pdbx_seq_one_letter_code
_entity_poly.pdbx_strand_id
1 'polypeptide(L)'
;MIAKQISGELNATLRSGSVKRNRQGKTHVRLSINARERRRMHDLNDALDELRSVIPYAHSPSVRKLSKIATLLLAKNYILMQVS
;
A
#
# COMPACT_ATOMS: atom_id res chain seq x y z
N MET A 1 -49.55 -17.39 -19.88
CA MET A 1 -48.60 -16.28 -20.17
C MET A 1 -48.08 -15.60 -18.89
N ILE A 2 -48.93 -15.37 -17.88
CA ILE A 2 -48.57 -14.73 -16.60
C ILE A 2 -47.47 -15.48 -15.82
N ALA A 3 -47.53 -16.80 -15.73
CA ALA A 3 -46.54 -17.59 -14.99
C ALA A 3 -45.11 -17.57 -15.59
N LYS A 4 -44.95 -17.40 -16.91
CA LYS A 4 -43.62 -17.28 -17.54
C LYS A 4 -42.96 -15.92 -17.24
N GLN A 5 -43.75 -14.86 -17.10
CA GLN A 5 -43.26 -13.51 -16.78
C GLN A 5 -42.69 -13.46 -15.35
N ILE A 6 -43.43 -14.03 -14.38
CA ILE A 6 -43.03 -14.06 -12.96
C ILE A 6 -41.73 -14.85 -12.77
N SER A 7 -41.58 -16.00 -13.45
CA SER A 7 -40.34 -16.79 -13.40
C SER A 7 -39.13 -16.05 -13.98
N GLY A 8 -39.32 -15.21 -15.01
CA GLY A 8 -38.26 -14.38 -15.58
C GLY A 8 -37.76 -13.29 -14.63
N GLU A 9 -38.68 -12.61 -13.95
CA GLU A 9 -38.39 -11.55 -12.98
C GLU A 9 -37.70 -12.10 -11.71
N LEU A 10 -38.12 -13.27 -11.24
CA LEU A 10 -37.49 -13.95 -10.10
C LEU A 10 -36.03 -14.34 -10.42
N ASN A 11 -35.77 -14.88 -11.62
CA ASN A 11 -34.43 -15.26 -12.05
C ASN A 11 -33.51 -14.04 -12.25
N ALA A 12 -34.03 -12.93 -12.77
CA ALA A 12 -33.26 -11.69 -12.93
C ALA A 12 -32.82 -11.11 -11.57
N THR A 13 -33.71 -11.16 -10.58
CA THR A 13 -33.45 -10.67 -9.22
C THR A 13 -32.40 -11.53 -8.50
N LEU A 14 -32.51 -12.87 -8.63
CA LEU A 14 -31.54 -13.81 -8.05
C LEU A 14 -30.14 -13.69 -8.69
N ARG A 15 -30.04 -13.46 -10.01
CA ARG A 15 -28.75 -13.21 -10.70
C ARG A 15 -28.14 -11.87 -10.30
N SER A 16 -28.95 -10.82 -10.13
CA SER A 16 -28.45 -9.51 -9.69
C SER A 16 -27.83 -9.54 -8.29
N GLY A 17 -28.48 -10.23 -7.35
CA GLY A 17 -27.99 -10.37 -5.97
C GLY A 17 -26.72 -11.22 -5.81
N SER A 18 -26.50 -12.20 -6.69
CA SER A 18 -25.31 -13.06 -6.68
C SER A 18 -24.10 -12.38 -7.35
N VAL A 19 -24.30 -11.60 -8.42
CA VAL A 19 -23.24 -10.79 -9.05
C VAL A 19 -22.77 -9.67 -8.11
N LYS A 20 -23.68 -9.02 -7.39
CA LYS A 20 -23.31 -7.99 -6.39
C LYS A 20 -22.49 -8.59 -5.24
N ARG A 21 -22.90 -9.74 -4.67
CA ARG A 21 -22.14 -10.44 -3.62
C ARG A 21 -20.74 -10.85 -4.05
N ASN A 22 -20.60 -11.39 -5.27
CA ASN A 22 -19.30 -11.81 -5.77
C ASN A 22 -18.37 -10.60 -6.04
N ARG A 23 -18.92 -9.46 -6.51
CA ARG A 23 -18.16 -8.21 -6.65
C ARG A 23 -17.72 -7.63 -5.30
N GLN A 24 -18.58 -7.69 -4.29
CA GLN A 24 -18.30 -7.21 -2.93
C GLN A 24 -17.17 -8.01 -2.25
N GLY A 25 -17.15 -9.34 -2.44
CA GLY A 25 -16.04 -10.18 -1.95
C GLY A 25 -14.71 -9.83 -2.62
N LYS A 26 -14.72 -9.64 -3.95
CA LYS A 26 -13.51 -9.24 -4.71
C LYS A 26 -12.99 -7.86 -4.32
N THR A 27 -13.88 -6.88 -4.10
CA THR A 27 -13.47 -5.54 -3.65
C THR A 27 -12.92 -5.58 -2.23
N HIS A 28 -13.51 -6.36 -1.33
CA HIS A 28 -13.01 -6.53 0.04
C HIS A 28 -11.60 -7.13 0.07
N VAL A 29 -11.34 -8.18 -0.71
CA VAL A 29 -10.01 -8.77 -0.83
C VAL A 29 -8.99 -7.75 -1.33
N ARG A 30 -9.30 -7.01 -2.41
CA ARG A 30 -8.41 -5.96 -2.95
C ARG A 30 -8.11 -4.87 -1.91
N LEU A 31 -9.12 -4.41 -1.17
CA LEU A 31 -8.95 -3.41 -0.11
C LEU A 31 -8.07 -3.94 1.03
N SER A 32 -8.26 -5.20 1.43
CA SER A 32 -7.45 -5.84 2.48
C SER A 32 -5.97 -5.96 2.07
N ILE A 33 -5.70 -6.32 0.82
CA ILE A 33 -4.35 -6.40 0.26
C ILE A 33 -3.71 -5.02 0.22
N ASN A 34 -4.42 -4.00 -0.29
CA ASN A 34 -3.92 -2.63 -0.33
C ASN A 34 -3.66 -2.06 1.07
N ALA A 35 -4.47 -2.42 2.07
CA ALA A 35 -4.25 -2.03 3.45
C ALA A 35 -2.99 -2.69 4.03
N ARG A 36 -2.76 -3.97 3.73
CA ARG A 36 -1.55 -4.68 4.13
C ARG A 36 -0.31 -4.09 3.49
N GLU A 37 -0.33 -3.78 2.20
CA GLU A 37 0.81 -3.18 1.51
C GLU A 37 1.12 -1.77 2.02
N ARG A 38 0.08 -0.99 2.36
CA ARG A 38 0.27 0.32 3.02
C ARG A 38 0.99 0.20 4.35
N ARG A 39 0.62 -0.79 5.18
CA ARG A 39 1.34 -1.06 6.44
C ARG A 39 2.80 -1.43 6.20
N ARG A 40 3.05 -2.38 5.29
CA ARG A 40 4.42 -2.77 4.90
C ARG A 40 5.25 -1.57 4.43
N MET A 41 4.66 -0.68 3.64
CA MET A 41 5.32 0.54 3.18
C MET A 41 5.56 1.55 4.29
N HIS A 42 4.71 1.60 5.32
CA HIS A 42 4.94 2.42 6.51
C HIS A 42 6.16 1.92 7.27
N ASP A 43 6.21 0.62 7.59
CA ASP A 43 7.35 -0.01 8.28
C ASP A 43 8.67 0.25 7.52
N LEU A 44 8.64 0.13 6.18
CA LEU A 44 9.80 0.43 5.33
C LEU A 44 10.20 1.91 5.37
N ASN A 45 9.24 2.83 5.36
CA ASN A 45 9.53 4.25 5.41
C ASN A 45 10.05 4.67 6.79
N ASP A 46 9.56 4.04 7.86
CA ASP A 46 9.98 4.29 9.22
C ASP A 46 11.44 3.82 9.42
N ALA A 47 11.78 2.62 8.94
CA ALA A 47 13.17 2.14 8.90
C ALA A 47 14.10 3.06 8.08
N LEU A 48 13.59 3.67 7.00
CA LEU A 48 14.36 4.63 6.21
C LEU A 48 14.57 5.95 6.96
N ASP A 49 13.61 6.37 7.78
CA ASP A 49 13.75 7.54 8.65
C ASP A 49 14.71 7.27 9.82
N GLU A 50 14.69 6.06 10.39
CA GLU A 50 15.72 5.60 11.32
C GLU A 50 17.11 5.61 10.68
N LEU A 51 17.24 5.12 9.43
CA LEU A 51 18.51 5.22 8.70
C LEU A 51 18.94 6.67 8.50
N ARG A 52 18.02 7.59 8.21
CA ARG A 52 18.37 9.02 8.16
C ARG A 52 18.97 9.46 9.47
N SER A 53 18.37 9.10 10.62
CA SER A 53 18.79 9.51 11.99
C SER A 53 20.28 9.34 12.27
N VAL A 54 20.90 8.31 11.69
CA VAL A 54 22.31 7.97 11.89
C VAL A 54 23.26 8.49 10.80
N ILE A 55 22.75 9.07 9.71
CA ILE A 55 23.59 9.65 8.66
C ILE A 55 24.13 11.02 9.14
N PRO A 56 25.46 11.23 9.12
CA PRO A 56 26.06 12.51 9.49
C PRO A 56 25.50 13.67 8.65
N TYR A 57 25.29 14.81 9.30
CA TYR A 57 24.82 16.06 8.69
C TYR A 57 23.40 16.03 8.08
N ALA A 58 22.67 14.92 8.20
CA ALA A 58 21.32 14.79 7.65
C ALA A 58 20.22 15.51 8.48
N HIS A 59 20.49 15.90 9.72
CA HIS A 59 19.52 16.50 10.66
C HIS A 59 19.83 17.93 11.10
N SER A 60 20.64 18.65 10.33
CA SER A 60 20.82 20.08 10.61
C SER A 60 19.46 20.80 10.49
N PRO A 61 19.09 21.70 11.42
CA PRO A 61 17.83 22.46 11.36
C PRO A 61 17.63 23.24 10.05
N SER A 62 18.72 23.54 9.34
CA SER A 62 18.74 24.21 8.04
C SER A 62 18.62 23.27 6.84
N VAL A 63 18.69 21.95 7.04
CA VAL A 63 18.73 20.94 5.99
C VAL A 63 17.36 20.30 5.81
N ARG A 64 16.88 20.28 4.56
CA ARG A 64 15.62 19.60 4.21
C ARG A 64 15.76 18.09 4.30
N LYS A 65 14.66 17.40 4.60
CA LYS A 65 14.57 15.93 4.59
C LYS A 65 15.10 15.36 3.26
N LEU A 66 16.05 14.44 3.37
CA LEU A 66 16.68 13.78 2.22
C LEU A 66 15.68 12.87 1.48
N SER A 67 15.78 12.86 0.14
CA SER A 67 15.07 11.90 -0.70
C SER A 67 15.49 10.46 -0.39
N LYS A 68 14.70 9.47 -0.82
CA LYS A 68 15.03 8.04 -0.59
C LYS A 68 16.38 7.67 -1.21
N ILE A 69 16.61 8.08 -2.46
CA ILE A 69 17.87 7.80 -3.15
C ILE A 69 19.06 8.51 -2.50
N ALA A 70 18.92 9.77 -2.11
CA ALA A 70 19.99 10.50 -1.43
C ALA A 70 20.35 9.83 -0.10
N THR A 71 19.35 9.42 0.68
CA THR A 71 19.55 8.70 1.95
C THR A 71 20.41 7.45 1.75
N LEU A 72 20.10 6.63 0.75
CA LEU A 72 20.85 5.39 0.47
C LEU A 72 22.28 5.66 -0.01
N LEU A 73 22.47 6.66 -0.87
CA LEU A 73 23.80 7.03 -1.36
C LEU A 73 24.69 7.56 -0.24
N LEU A 74 24.17 8.45 0.62
CA LEU A 74 24.93 8.96 1.76
C LEU A 74 25.24 7.85 2.77
N ALA A 75 24.28 6.97 3.08
CA ALA A 75 24.52 5.84 3.97
C ALA A 75 25.63 4.91 3.45
N LYS A 76 25.61 4.56 2.17
CA LYS A 76 26.66 3.75 1.53
C LYS A 76 28.03 4.43 1.67
N ASN A 77 28.13 5.71 1.31
CA ASN A 77 29.38 6.45 1.37
C ASN A 77 29.89 6.58 2.81
N TYR A 78 29.00 6.79 3.76
CA TYR A 78 29.35 6.85 5.18
C TYR A 78 29.99 5.53 5.64
N ILE A 79 29.38 4.38 5.32
CA ILE A 79 29.97 3.07 5.64
C ILE A 79 31.36 2.92 5.01
N LEU A 80 31.52 3.26 3.74
CA LEU A 80 32.82 3.16 3.04
C LEU A 80 33.90 4.03 3.68
N MET A 81 33.54 5.24 4.14
CA MET A 81 34.48 6.15 4.80
C MET A 81 34.90 5.68 6.20
N GLN A 82 34.06 4.93 6.92
CA GLN A 82 34.37 4.45 8.27
C GLN A 82 35.22 3.16 8.29
N VAL A 83 35.28 2.45 7.17
CA VAL A 83 35.96 1.15 7.03
C VAL A 83 37.35 1.29 6.36
N SER A 84 37.71 2.51 5.94
CA SER A 84 39.03 2.84 5.39
C SER A 84 39.92 3.46 6.45
#